data_AF-A0A0D0A861-F1
#
_entry.id   AF-A0A0D0A861-F1
#
_cell.length_a   1.000
_cell.length_b   1.000
_cell.length_c   1.000
_cell.angle_alpha   90.00
_cell.angle_beta   90.00
_cell.angle_gamma   90.00
#
_symmetry.space_group_name_H-M   'P 1'
#
loop_
_entity.id
_entity.type
_entity.pdbx_description
1 polymer ?
#
loop_
_entity_poly.entity_id
_entity_poly.type
_entity_poly.pdbx_seq_one_letter_code
_entity_poly.pdbx_strand_id
1 'polypeptide(L)' 'MSRPPVIPDQTASGIAVDPRTLERVVPESRRSDGSVRKQLKIRPGYTPQEDVSRFRGTRQKAM' A
#
# COMPACT_ATOMS: atom_id res chain seq x y z
N MET A 1 -5.92 18.02 16.93
CA MET A 1 -5.47 17.38 15.67
C MET A 1 -4.80 16.07 16.05
N SER A 2 -5.42 14.92 15.75
CA SER A 2 -4.81 13.61 15.97
C SER A 2 -3.55 13.48 15.13
N ARG A 3 -2.47 12.92 15.69
CA ARG A 3 -1.25 12.63 14.92
C ARG A 3 -1.60 11.64 13.80
N PRO A 4 -1.11 11.84 12.56
CA PRO A 4 -1.23 10.82 11.53
C PRO A 4 -0.53 9.53 12.02
N PRO A 5 -1.07 8.36 11.66
CA PRO A 5 -0.49 7.09 12.10
C PRO A 5 0.98 7.00 11.65
N VAL A 6 1.83 6.53 12.56
CA VAL A 6 3.28 6.38 12.34
C VAL A 6 3.58 5.36 11.23
N ILE A 7 2.65 4.43 11.02
CA ILE A 7 2.68 3.44 9.94
C ILE A 7 1.53 3.79 9.01
N PRO A 8 1.80 4.24 7.76
CA PRO A 8 0.73 4.45 6.80
C PRO A 8 0.05 3.13 6.48
N ASP A 9 -1.27 3.14 6.34
CA ASP A 9 -2.02 1.95 5.91
C ASP A 9 -1.49 1.50 4.53
N GLN A 10 -1.05 0.26 4.46
CA GLN A 10 -0.55 -0.37 3.25
C GLN A 10 -1.59 -1.31 2.68
N THR A 11 -1.69 -1.37 1.35
CA THR A 11 -2.47 -2.40 0.67
C THR A 11 -1.79 -3.77 0.77
N ALA A 12 -2.44 -4.84 0.33
CA ALA A 12 -1.87 -6.18 0.35
C ALA A 12 -0.54 -6.27 -0.45
N SER A 13 -0.41 -5.41 -1.45
CA SER A 13 0.79 -5.24 -2.28
C SER A 13 1.91 -4.43 -1.62
N GLY A 14 1.72 -3.94 -0.40
CA GLY A 14 2.66 -3.04 0.27
C GLY A 14 2.69 -1.62 -0.33
N ILE A 15 1.64 -1.20 -1.06
CA ILE A 15 1.53 0.16 -1.59
C ILE A 15 0.95 1.06 -0.51
N ALA A 16 1.64 2.18 -0.25
CA ALA A 16 1.18 3.25 0.62
C ALA A 16 0.91 4.53 -0.20
N VAL A 17 0.10 5.43 0.35
CA VAL A 17 -0.03 6.80 -0.16
C VAL A 17 0.87 7.69 0.67
N ASP A 18 1.77 8.41 0.01
CA ASP A 18 2.64 9.39 0.69
C ASP A 18 1.80 10.59 1.14
N PRO A 19 1.76 10.93 2.45
CA PRO A 19 0.93 12.02 2.95
C PRO A 19 1.37 13.41 2.47
N ARG A 20 2.60 13.57 1.98
CA ARG A 20 3.12 14.87 1.51
C ARG A 20 2.87 15.09 0.02
N THR A 21 3.09 14.06 -0.78
CA THR A 21 3.00 14.15 -2.25
C THR A 21 1.69 13.60 -2.79
N LEU A 22 0.91 12.88 -1.98
CA LEU A 22 -0.30 12.14 -2.35
C LEU A 22 -0.05 11.09 -3.45
N GLU A 23 1.22 10.70 -3.65
CA GLU A 23 1.60 9.69 -4.63
C GLU A 23 1.50 8.29 -4.05
N ARG A 24 1.20 7.32 -4.92
CA ARG A 24 1.23 5.89 -4.58
C ARG A 24 2.65 5.37 -4.71
N VAL A 25 3.19 4.85 -3.61
CA VAL A 25 4.59 4.44 -3.51
C VAL A 25 4.72 3.15 -2.70
N VAL A 26 5.72 2.34 -3.03
CA VAL A 26 6.20 1.28 -2.14
C VAL A 26 7.30 1.91 -1.27
N PRO A 27 7.13 1.98 0.06
CA PRO A 27 8.04 2.69 0.93
C PRO A 27 9.40 2.00 1.04
N GLU A 28 10.39 2.76 1.52
CA GLU A 28 11.70 2.20 1.84
C GLU A 28 11.60 1.12 2.91
N SER A 29 12.47 0.12 2.83
CA SER A 29 12.54 -0.97 3.81
C SER A 29 13.98 -1.33 4.10
N ARG A 30 14.23 -1.84 5.31
CA ARG A 30 15.56 -2.28 5.73
C ARG A 30 15.80 -3.72 5.31
N ARG A 31 16.94 -3.97 4.69
CA ARG A 31 17.45 -5.33 4.45
C ARG A 31 17.98 -5.91 5.75
N SER A 32 18.16 -7.23 5.78
CA SER A 32 18.71 -7.95 6.94
C SER A 32 20.14 -7.53 7.29
N ASP A 33 20.91 -7.08 6.29
CA ASP A 33 22.26 -6.53 6.44
C ASP A 33 22.29 -5.07 6.93
N GLY A 34 21.14 -4.45 7.18
CA GLY A 34 21.01 -3.07 7.64
C GLY A 34 20.97 -2.02 6.52
N SER A 35 21.22 -2.40 5.26
CA SER A 35 21.12 -1.48 4.12
C SER A 35 19.67 -1.15 3.78
N VAL A 36 19.41 0.00 3.16
CA VAL A 36 18.05 0.46 2.83
C VAL A 36 17.68 0.13 1.38
N ARG A 37 16.47 -0.38 1.17
CA ARG A 37 15.83 -0.52 -0.15
C ARG A 37 15.21 0.81 -0.52
N LYS A 38 15.53 1.33 -1.71
CA LYS A 38 14.96 2.58 -2.22
C LYS A 38 13.44 2.46 -2.36
N GLN A 39 12.76 3.58 -2.17
CA GLN A 39 11.34 3.74 -2.48
C GLN A 39 11.09 3.56 -3.98
N LEU A 40 9.93 2.97 -4.33
CA LEU A 40 9.48 2.79 -5.71
C LEU A 40 8.17 3.56 -5.95
N LYS A 41 8.14 4.36 -7.02
CA LYS A 41 6.94 5.06 -7.46
C LYS A 41 6.06 4.15 -8.30
N ILE A 42 4.76 4.12 -8.02
CA ILE A 42 3.79 3.37 -8.81
C ILE A 42 3.24 4.27 -9.93
N ARG A 43 3.10 3.69 -11.14
CA ARG A 43 2.53 4.41 -12.28
C ARG A 43 1.07 4.78 -11.99
N PRO A 44 0.63 6.02 -12.27
CA PRO A 44 -0.77 6.39 -12.14
C PRO A 44 -1.69 5.44 -12.90
N GLY A 45 -2.75 4.95 -12.23
CA GLY A 45 -3.72 4.00 -12.80
C GLY A 45 -3.31 2.52 -12.73
N TYR A 46 -2.08 2.17 -12.31
CA TYR A 46 -1.70 0.77 -12.11
C TYR A 46 -2.24 0.25 -10.77
N THR A 47 -2.96 -0.87 -10.80
CA THR A 47 -3.39 -1.58 -9.61
C THR A 47 -3.01 -3.05 -9.76
N PRO A 48 -2.23 -3.61 -8.82
CA PRO A 48 -1.81 -5.00 -8.87
C PRO A 48 -2.98 -5.94 -8.51
N GLN A 49 -2.88 -7.21 -8.93
CA GLN A 49 -4.00 -8.16 -8.91
C GLN A 49 -4.47 -8.52 -7.49
N GLU A 50 -3.55 -8.52 -6.53
CA GLU A 50 -3.82 -8.73 -5.11
C GLU A 50 -4.67 -7.61 -4.48
N ASP A 51 -4.61 -6.40 -5.03
CA ASP A 51 -5.43 -5.26 -4.61
C ASP A 51 -6.75 -5.16 -5.40
N VAL A 52 -6.90 -5.94 -6.48
CA VAL A 52 -8.15 -5.99 -7.24
C VAL A 52 -9.20 -6.78 -6.46
N SER A 53 -10.28 -6.11 -6.07
CA SER A 53 -11.40 -6.77 -5.38
C SER A 53 -12.02 -7.85 -6.28
N ARG A 54 -12.06 -9.09 -5.78
CA ARG A 54 -12.79 -10.17 -6.45
C ARG A 54 -14.28 -10.00 -6.25
N PHE A 55 -15.08 -10.35 -7.27
CA PHE A 55 -16.52 -10.43 -7.12
C PHE A 55 -16.89 -11.38 -5.97
N ARG A 56 -17.70 -10.88 -5.04
CA ARG A 56 -18.27 -11.65 -3.94
C ARG A 56 -19.78 -11.58 -4.08
N GLY A 57 -20.43 -12.72 -4.28
CA GLY A 57 -21.89 -12.80 -4.31
C GLY A 57 -22.50 -12.39 -2.97
N THR A 58 -23.77 -11.99 -2.96
CA THR A 58 -24.47 -11.51 -1.74
C THR A 58 -24.34 -12.48 -0.56
N ARG A 59 -24.47 -13.79 -0.81
CA ARG A 59 -24.28 -14.84 0.21
C ARG A 59 -22.86 -14.90 0.79
N GLN A 60 -21.83 -14.63 -0.02
CA GLN A 60 -20.42 -14.65 0.40
C GLN A 60 -19.98 -13.36 1.12
N LYS A 61 -20.77 -12.28 0.99
CA LYS A 61 -20.51 -11.00 1.67
C LYS A 61 -21.18 -10.95 3.05
N ALA A 62 -22.22 -11.75 3.26
CA ALA A 62 -22.98 -11.83 4.52
C ALA A 62 -22.40 -12.85 5.52
N MET A 63 -21.53 -13.75 5.06
CA MET A 63 -20.68 -14.60 5.91
C MET A 63 -19.40 -13.85 6.27
#